data_AF-M5R8V7-F1
#
_entry.id   AF-M5R8V7-F1
#
_cell.length_a   1.000
_cell.length_b   1.000
_cell.length_c   1.000
_cell.angle_alpha   90.00
_cell.angle_beta   90.00
_cell.angle_gamma   90.00
#
_symmetry.space_group_name_H-M   'P 1'
#
loop_
_entity.id
_entity.type
_entity.pdbx_description
1 polymer ?
#
loop_
_entity_poly.entity_id
_entity_poly.type
_entity_poly.pdbx_seq_one_letter_code
_entity_poly.pdbx_strand_id
1 'polypeptide(L)'
;MDIPKLDDAAVQVVLQQLCQSATSLAQLRRAAWLDHFKGVFDYSQLQQVERHAPERITVPSGNTVRVEYVEGKPPAIHVKLQELFGWTDTPRIAGGKVPLQLHLLGPNRRPQQITDDLNSFWKTTYPVVRKELRRRYPKHFWPEDPLTAKATHNGLKPRD
;
A
#
# COMPACT_ATOMS: atom_id res chain seq x y z
N MET A 1 -7.72 3.38 -21.41
CA MET A 1 -6.90 2.15 -21.24
C MET A 1 -7.82 1.02 -21.64
N ASP A 2 -7.43 0.21 -22.62
CA ASP A 2 -8.21 -0.95 -23.05
C ASP A 2 -7.82 -2.14 -22.17
N ILE A 3 -8.28 -2.12 -20.92
CA ILE A 3 -8.01 -3.16 -19.92
C ILE A 3 -9.29 -3.99 -19.79
N PRO A 4 -9.24 -5.31 -20.09
CA PRO A 4 -10.35 -6.23 -19.89
C PRO A 4 -10.94 -6.12 -18.48
N LYS A 5 -12.26 -6.14 -18.39
CA LYS A 5 -12.95 -6.20 -17.10
C LYS A 5 -12.84 -7.61 -16.53
N LEU A 6 -12.54 -7.70 -15.24
CA LEU A 6 -12.59 -8.94 -14.47
C LEU A 6 -13.92 -9.01 -13.72
N ASP A 7 -15.01 -9.12 -14.47
CA ASP A 7 -16.36 -9.30 -13.94
C ASP A 7 -16.73 -10.80 -13.82
N ASP A 8 -17.96 -11.09 -13.40
CA ASP A 8 -18.44 -12.47 -13.21
C ASP A 8 -18.33 -13.30 -14.49
N ALA A 9 -18.44 -12.69 -15.67
CA ALA A 9 -18.29 -13.41 -16.93
C ALA A 9 -16.82 -13.85 -17.14
N ALA A 10 -15.86 -12.97 -16.86
CA ALA A 10 -14.44 -13.33 -16.88
C ALA A 10 -14.12 -14.44 -15.85
N VAL A 11 -14.71 -14.38 -14.66
CA VAL A 11 -14.56 -15.43 -13.63
C VAL A 11 -15.10 -16.78 -14.14
N GLN A 12 -16.25 -16.79 -14.80
CA GLN A 12 -16.83 -18.02 -15.37
C GLN A 12 -15.95 -18.64 -16.44
N VAL A 13 -15.37 -17.82 -17.32
CA VAL A 13 -14.44 -18.30 -18.37
C VAL A 13 -13.21 -18.96 -17.74
N VAL A 14 -12.58 -18.29 -16.77
CA VAL A 14 -11.41 -18.83 -16.07
C VAL A 14 -11.76 -20.10 -15.29
N LEU A 15 -12.91 -20.14 -14.63
CA LEU A 15 -13.39 -21.33 -13.93
C LEU A 15 -13.54 -22.52 -14.90
N GLN A 16 -14.14 -22.30 -16.08
CA GLN A 16 -14.31 -23.34 -17.09
C GLN A 16 -12.96 -23.89 -17.59
N GLN A 17 -11.97 -23.03 -17.79
CA GLN A 17 -10.62 -23.43 -18.16
C GLN A 17 -9.97 -24.30 -17.07
N LEU A 18 -10.08 -23.88 -15.81
CA LEU A 18 -9.54 -24.63 -14.67
C LEU A 18 -10.20 -26.02 -14.52
N CYS A 19 -11.50 -26.12 -14.78
CA CYS A 19 -12.23 -27.38 -14.75
C CYS A 19 -11.79 -28.38 -15.83
N GLN A 20 -11.02 -27.98 -16.84
CA GLN A 20 -10.47 -28.92 -17.84
C GLN A 20 -9.43 -29.87 -17.24
N SER A 21 -8.77 -29.46 -16.15
CA SER A 21 -7.72 -30.23 -15.47
C SER A 21 -8.06 -30.58 -14.02
N ALA A 22 -8.90 -29.79 -13.36
CA ALA A 22 -9.32 -30.02 -11.99
C ALA A 22 -10.59 -30.90 -11.94
N THR A 23 -10.51 -32.03 -11.24
CA THR A 23 -11.61 -33.01 -11.12
C THR A 23 -12.31 -32.97 -9.76
N SER A 24 -11.92 -32.04 -8.88
CA SER A 24 -12.55 -31.85 -7.57
C SER A 24 -12.51 -30.41 -7.11
N LEU A 25 -13.45 -30.03 -6.24
CA LEU A 25 -13.48 -28.70 -5.63
C LEU A 25 -12.21 -28.40 -4.83
N ALA A 26 -11.61 -29.41 -4.20
CA ALA A 26 -10.35 -29.26 -3.46
C ALA A 26 -9.15 -28.97 -4.37
N GLN A 27 -9.17 -29.46 -5.62
CA GLN A 27 -8.18 -29.08 -6.63
C GLN A 27 -8.45 -27.68 -7.15
N LEU A 28 -9.70 -27.34 -7.49
CA LEU A 28 -10.08 -25.99 -7.95
C LEU A 28 -9.68 -24.90 -6.95
N ARG A 29 -9.89 -25.12 -5.65
CA ARG A 29 -9.48 -24.18 -4.59
C ARG A 29 -7.97 -23.93 -4.51
N ARG A 30 -7.15 -24.86 -5.00
CA ARG A 30 -5.68 -24.77 -5.00
C ARG A 30 -5.11 -24.43 -6.37
N ALA A 31 -5.96 -24.28 -7.38
CA ALA A 31 -5.53 -24.02 -8.74
C ALA A 31 -4.92 -22.62 -8.90
N ALA A 32 -4.14 -22.42 -9.95
CA ALA A 32 -3.46 -21.17 -10.26
C ALA A 32 -4.40 -20.11 -10.87
N TRP A 33 -5.43 -19.70 -10.13
CA TRP A 33 -6.43 -18.73 -10.58
C TRP A 33 -5.81 -17.42 -11.08
N LEU A 34 -4.85 -16.88 -10.34
CA LEU A 34 -4.19 -15.62 -10.71
C LEU A 34 -3.49 -15.71 -12.06
N ASP A 35 -2.82 -16.83 -12.35
CA ASP A 35 -2.10 -17.01 -13.62
C ASP A 35 -3.07 -17.09 -14.80
N HIS A 36 -4.24 -17.71 -14.61
CA HIS A 36 -5.29 -17.74 -15.62
C HIS A 36 -5.91 -16.35 -15.84
N PHE A 37 -6.17 -15.60 -14.77
CA PHE A 37 -6.63 -14.20 -14.90
C PHE A 37 -5.59 -13.33 -15.60
N LYS A 38 -4.30 -13.50 -15.31
CA LYS A 38 -3.23 -12.79 -16.02
C LYS A 38 -3.21 -13.13 -17.52
N GLY A 39 -3.51 -14.37 -17.88
CA GLY A 39 -3.63 -14.81 -19.28
C GLY A 39 -4.78 -14.18 -20.07
N VAL A 40 -5.73 -13.52 -19.41
CA VAL A 40 -6.78 -12.71 -20.08
C VAL A 40 -6.22 -11.42 -20.66
N PHE A 41 -5.10 -10.94 -20.11
CA PHE A 41 -4.44 -9.70 -20.52
C PHE A 41 -3.30 -9.99 -21.48
N ASP A 42 -3.09 -9.09 -22.44
CA ASP A 42 -1.81 -9.05 -23.15
C ASP A 42 -0.70 -8.46 -22.25
N TYR A 43 0.55 -8.60 -22.72
CA TYR A 43 1.71 -8.13 -21.98
C TYR A 43 1.70 -6.62 -21.69
N SER A 44 1.24 -5.81 -22.65
CA SER A 44 1.16 -4.36 -22.51
C SER A 44 0.10 -3.97 -21.47
N GLN A 45 -1.05 -4.62 -21.48
CA GLN A 45 -2.11 -4.43 -20.50
C GLN A 45 -1.65 -4.78 -19.09
N LEU A 46 -0.94 -5.89 -18.89
CA LEU A 46 -0.36 -6.24 -17.60
C LEU A 46 0.62 -5.17 -17.10
N GLN A 47 1.52 -4.69 -17.97
CA GLN A 47 2.42 -3.59 -17.61
C GLN A 47 1.66 -2.31 -17.23
N GLN A 48 0.54 -2.00 -17.90
CA GLN A 48 -0.28 -0.87 -17.53
C GLN A 48 -0.92 -1.07 -16.15
N VAL A 49 -1.44 -2.25 -15.84
CA VAL A 49 -1.97 -2.56 -14.51
C VAL A 49 -0.89 -2.38 -13.45
N GLU A 50 0.30 -2.97 -13.63
CA GLU A 50 1.40 -2.86 -12.67
C GLU A 50 1.86 -1.41 -12.47
N ARG A 51 1.90 -0.61 -13.55
CA ARG A 51 2.30 0.79 -13.49
C ARG A 51 1.26 1.67 -12.80
N HIS A 52 -0.02 1.45 -13.05
CA HIS A 52 -1.10 2.31 -12.56
C HIS A 52 -1.66 1.86 -11.21
N ALA A 53 -1.59 0.57 -10.90
CA ALA A 53 -2.04 -0.06 -9.67
C ALA A 53 -0.95 -0.99 -9.12
N PRO A 54 0.20 -0.44 -8.68
CA PRO A 54 1.31 -1.25 -8.19
C PRO A 54 0.92 -2.04 -6.94
N GLU A 55 1.43 -3.27 -6.82
CA GLU A 55 1.20 -4.09 -5.62
C GLU A 55 1.88 -3.48 -4.39
N ARG A 56 3.04 -2.85 -4.57
CA ARG A 56 3.87 -2.31 -3.49
C ARG A 56 4.46 -0.96 -3.89
N ILE A 57 4.68 -0.09 -2.91
CA ILE A 57 5.40 1.17 -3.09
C ILE A 57 6.61 1.23 -2.16
N THR A 58 7.66 1.91 -2.60
CA THR A 58 8.82 2.21 -1.76
C THR A 58 8.55 3.50 -0.99
N VAL A 59 8.76 3.47 0.32
CA VAL A 59 8.63 4.61 1.23
C VAL A 59 10.01 5.21 1.53
N PRO A 60 10.10 6.46 2.06
CA PRO A 60 11.39 7.14 2.26
C PRO A 60 12.44 6.37 3.07
N SER A 61 12.02 5.46 3.97
CA SER A 61 12.93 4.57 4.69
C SER A 61 13.72 3.59 3.80
N GLY A 62 13.33 3.45 2.52
CA GLY A 62 13.80 2.43 1.58
C GLY A 62 13.01 1.12 1.65
N ASN A 63 12.14 0.95 2.65
CA ASN A 63 11.28 -0.20 2.73
C ASN A 63 10.17 -0.14 1.68
N THR A 64 9.61 -1.30 1.40
CA THR A 64 8.47 -1.45 0.51
C THR A 64 7.23 -1.86 1.31
N VAL A 65 6.10 -1.22 1.03
CA VAL A 65 4.81 -1.48 1.68
C VAL A 65 3.79 -1.91 0.65
N ARG A 66 2.91 -2.86 1.02
CA ARG A 66 1.85 -3.34 0.14
C ARG A 66 0.74 -2.29 0.03
N VAL A 67 0.24 -2.08 -1.18
CA VAL A 67 -0.97 -1.31 -1.42
C VAL A 67 -2.17 -2.24 -1.28
N GLU A 68 -3.09 -1.86 -0.41
CA GLU A 68 -4.36 -2.53 -0.20
C GLU A 68 -5.39 -1.93 -1.15
N TYR A 69 -5.96 -2.78 -2.01
CA TYR A 69 -7.05 -2.44 -2.91
C TYR A 69 -8.31 -3.15 -2.42
N VAL A 70 -9.33 -2.37 -2.05
CA VAL A 70 -10.63 -2.88 -1.64
C VAL A 70 -11.70 -2.19 -2.49
N GLU A 71 -12.62 -2.97 -3.03
CA GLU A 71 -13.71 -2.43 -3.83
C GLU A 71 -14.50 -1.36 -3.06
N GLY A 72 -14.81 -0.25 -3.73
CA GLY A 72 -15.51 0.89 -3.14
C GLY A 72 -14.70 1.72 -2.12
N LYS A 73 -13.42 1.42 -1.90
CA LYS A 73 -12.53 2.18 -1.00
C LYS A 73 -11.33 2.78 -1.75
N PRO A 74 -10.76 3.88 -1.25
CA PRO A 74 -9.51 4.37 -1.78
C PRO A 74 -8.38 3.34 -1.56
N PRO A 75 -7.41 3.23 -2.47
CA PRO A 75 -6.22 2.41 -2.25
C PRO A 75 -5.48 2.90 -1.01
N ALA A 76 -5.06 1.98 -0.16
CA ALA A 76 -4.49 2.31 1.15
C ALA A 76 -3.12 1.68 1.37
N ILE A 77 -2.29 2.31 2.18
CA ILE A 77 -1.06 1.70 2.71
C ILE A 77 -1.05 1.78 4.23
N HIS A 78 -0.55 0.71 4.85
CA HIS A 78 -0.36 0.61 6.29
C HIS A 78 1.13 0.70 6.58
N VAL A 79 1.55 1.81 7.18
CA VAL A 79 2.98 2.14 7.26
C VAL A 79 3.30 2.80 8.59
N LYS A 80 4.44 2.44 9.18
CA LYS A 80 4.92 3.09 10.40
C LYS A 80 5.25 4.54 10.10
N LEU A 81 4.83 5.43 10.99
CA LEU A 81 5.01 6.87 10.82
C LEU A 81 6.48 7.25 10.55
N GLN A 82 7.44 6.62 11.23
CA GLN A 82 8.87 6.95 11.08
C GLN A 82 9.44 6.64 9.69
N GLU A 83 8.76 5.78 8.93
CA GLU A 83 9.19 5.43 7.58
C GLU A 83 8.82 6.49 6.54
N LEU A 84 7.97 7.44 6.92
CA LEU A 84 7.51 8.54 6.07
C LEU A 84 8.20 9.87 6.36
N PHE A 85 9.11 9.94 7.34
CA PHE A 85 9.86 11.18 7.57
C PHE A 85 10.63 11.60 6.31
N GLY A 86 10.64 12.91 6.03
CA GLY A 86 11.15 13.47 4.79
C GLY A 86 10.14 13.49 3.63
N TRP A 87 8.96 12.87 3.75
CA TRP A 87 7.96 12.86 2.69
C TRP A 87 6.95 14.00 2.85
N THR A 88 6.92 14.91 1.87
CA THR A 88 6.10 16.13 1.92
C THR A 88 4.64 15.90 1.51
N ASP A 89 4.43 15.14 0.45
CA ASP A 89 3.14 15.04 -0.23
C ASP A 89 2.61 13.62 -0.23
N THR A 90 1.29 13.47 -0.23
CA THR A 90 0.65 12.16 -0.28
C THR A 90 1.05 11.43 -1.57
N PRO A 91 1.57 10.18 -1.50
CA PRO A 91 1.82 9.39 -2.69
C PRO A 91 0.54 9.18 -3.50
N ARG A 92 0.67 9.27 -4.82
CA ARG A 92 -0.43 9.09 -5.76
C ARG A 92 -0.10 7.99 -6.76
N ILE A 93 -1.08 7.13 -7.03
CA ILE A 93 -1.02 6.09 -8.06
C ILE A 93 -1.89 6.48 -9.26
N ALA A 94 -2.09 5.57 -10.20
CA ALA A 94 -2.86 5.78 -11.43
C ALA A 94 -2.37 7.00 -12.23
N GLY A 95 -1.05 7.21 -12.30
CA GLY A 95 -0.44 8.36 -12.98
C GLY A 95 -0.70 9.69 -12.27
N GLY A 96 -0.72 9.70 -10.94
CA GLY A 96 -0.90 10.90 -10.12
C GLY A 96 -2.36 11.26 -9.80
N LYS A 97 -3.32 10.49 -10.31
CA LYS A 97 -4.75 10.81 -10.20
C LYS A 97 -5.36 10.40 -8.87
N VAL A 98 -4.92 9.29 -8.29
CA VAL A 98 -5.53 8.70 -7.11
C VAL A 98 -4.56 8.80 -5.92
N PRO A 99 -4.84 9.61 -4.89
CA PRO A 99 -4.04 9.64 -3.68
C PRO A 99 -4.22 8.33 -2.89
N LEU A 100 -3.14 7.87 -2.27
CA LEU A 100 -3.20 6.75 -1.33
C LEU A 100 -3.69 7.24 0.03
N GLN A 101 -4.61 6.48 0.62
CA GLN A 101 -4.95 6.66 2.02
C GLN A 101 -3.85 6.05 2.90
N LEU A 102 -3.30 6.84 3.82
CA LEU A 102 -2.22 6.46 4.71
C LEU A 102 -2.77 6.07 6.07
N HIS A 103 -2.66 4.79 6.41
CA HIS A 103 -2.88 4.28 7.76
C HIS A 103 -1.56 4.36 8.51
N LEU A 104 -1.40 5.44 9.27
CA LEU A 104 -0.17 5.76 9.99
C LEU A 104 -0.09 4.95 11.28
N LEU A 105 0.88 4.05 11.34
CA LEU A 105 1.05 3.10 12.44
C LEU A 105 2.08 3.60 13.46
N GLY A 106 1.88 3.24 14.72
CA GLY A 106 2.90 3.34 15.76
C GLY A 106 3.95 2.21 15.64
N PRO A 107 5.00 2.22 16.49
CA PRO A 107 6.01 1.15 16.53
C PRO A 107 5.44 -0.26 16.70
N ASN A 108 4.34 -0.39 17.43
CA ASN A 108 3.63 -1.65 17.66
C ASN A 108 2.71 -2.08 16.50
N ARG A 109 2.78 -1.39 15.36
CA ARG A 109 1.94 -1.61 14.17
C ARG A 109 0.43 -1.40 14.40
N ARG A 110 0.04 -0.67 15.46
CA ARG A 110 -1.36 -0.26 15.64
C ARG A 110 -1.63 1.08 14.95
N PRO A 111 -2.77 1.25 14.26
CA PRO A 111 -3.17 2.53 13.69
C PRO A 111 -3.19 3.65 14.74
N GLN A 112 -2.63 4.80 14.38
CA GLN A 112 -2.62 6.02 15.21
C GLN A 112 -3.41 7.13 14.53
N GLN A 113 -3.33 7.22 13.20
CA GLN A 113 -4.06 8.18 12.39
C GLN A 113 -4.31 7.59 11.00
N ILE A 114 -5.41 7.98 10.37
CA ILE A 114 -5.66 7.76 8.95
C ILE A 114 -5.69 9.14 8.27
N THR A 115 -5.01 9.30 7.14
CA THR A 115 -5.01 10.54 6.36
C THR A 115 -4.87 10.27 4.86
N ASP A 116 -5.50 11.08 4.03
CA ASP A 116 -5.25 11.18 2.59
C ASP A 116 -4.48 12.47 2.21
N ASP A 117 -4.22 13.33 3.20
CA ASP A 117 -3.40 14.53 3.09
C ASP A 117 -2.23 14.46 4.09
N LEU A 118 -1.09 13.98 3.60
CA LEU A 118 0.14 13.86 4.38
C LEU A 118 0.72 15.23 4.75
N ASN A 119 0.57 16.22 3.87
CA ASN A 119 1.11 17.56 4.06
C ASN A 119 0.40 18.26 5.22
N SER A 120 -0.94 18.23 5.22
CA SER A 120 -1.75 18.73 6.33
C SER A 120 -1.45 17.96 7.62
N PHE A 121 -1.37 16.63 7.55
CA PHE A 121 -1.04 15.80 8.71
C PHE A 121 0.24 16.26 9.42
N TRP A 122 1.32 16.52 8.68
CA TRP A 122 2.57 16.98 9.27
C TRP A 122 2.46 18.33 9.97
N LYS A 123 1.69 19.26 9.38
CA LYS A 123 1.54 20.62 9.91
C LYS A 123 0.63 20.68 11.15
N THR A 124 -0.46 19.93 11.15
CA THR A 124 -1.53 20.11 12.15
C THR A 124 -1.60 18.97 13.16
N THR A 125 -1.48 17.73 12.71
CA THR A 125 -1.85 16.55 13.50
C THR A 125 -0.63 15.88 14.12
N TYR A 126 0.50 15.84 13.39
CA TYR A 126 1.75 15.26 13.86
C TYR A 126 2.22 15.81 15.21
N PRO A 127 2.18 17.13 15.51
CA PRO A 127 2.63 17.63 16.81
C PRO A 127 1.89 17.02 18.00
N VAL A 128 0.60 16.69 17.84
CA VAL A 128 -0.22 16.04 18.87
C VAL A 128 0.13 14.55 18.97
N VAL A 129 0.13 13.84 17.83
CA VAL A 129 0.47 12.41 17.75
C VAL A 129 1.89 12.15 18.26
N ARG A 130 2.84 13.03 17.95
CA ARG A 130 4.22 12.99 18.41
C ARG A 130 4.32 13.02 19.93
N LYS A 131 3.59 13.91 20.60
CA LYS A 131 3.62 14.02 22.08
C LYS A 131 3.19 12.71 22.73
N GLU A 132 2.13 12.10 22.21
CA GLU A 132 1.60 10.85 22.72
C GLU A 132 2.55 9.67 22.43
N LEU A 133 3.04 9.55 21.19
CA LEU A 133 3.94 8.48 20.77
C LEU A 133 5.30 8.56 21.45
N ARG A 134 5.85 9.76 21.65
CA ARG A 134 7.11 9.96 22.37
C ARG A 134 7.00 9.52 23.83
N ARG A 135 5.84 9.76 24.48
CA ARG A 135 5.57 9.28 25.84
C ARG A 135 5.48 7.75 25.91
N ARG A 136 4.78 7.12 24.97
CA ARG A 136 4.62 5.65 24.92
C ARG A 136 5.89 4.93 24.47
N TYR A 137 6.66 5.53 23.58
CA TYR A 137 7.81 4.92 22.91
C TYR A 137 9.05 5.84 22.95
N PRO A 138 9.63 6.08 24.14
CA PRO A 138 10.69 7.07 24.33
C PRO A 138 12.01 6.73 23.63
N LYS A 139 12.25 5.45 23.32
CA LYS A 139 13.45 4.99 22.59
C LYS A 139 13.40 5.22 21.08
N HIS A 140 12.23 5.52 20.51
CA HIS A 140 12.05 5.75 19.08
C HIS A 140 12.33 7.21 18.70
N PHE A 141 12.67 7.42 17.44
CA PHE A 141 12.95 8.75 16.93
C PHE A 141 11.65 9.51 16.59
N TRP A 142 11.49 10.68 17.21
CA TRP A 142 10.31 11.55 17.08
C TRP A 142 10.77 13.01 16.87
N PRO A 143 11.24 13.34 15.65
CA PRO A 143 11.77 14.67 15.33
C PRO A 143 10.74 15.78 15.57
N GLU A 144 11.21 17.00 15.82
CA GLU A 144 10.32 18.16 15.85
C GLU A 144 9.91 18.57 14.43
N ASP A 145 10.86 18.53 13.51
CA ASP A 145 10.63 18.71 12.09
C ASP A 145 10.63 17.34 11.37
N PRO A 146 9.45 16.77 11.04
CA PRO A 146 9.36 15.51 10.33
C PRO A 146 9.70 15.63 8.84
N LEU A 147 9.71 16.85 8.27
CA LEU A 147 9.91 17.07 6.83
C LEU A 147 11.39 17.08 6.44
N THR A 148 12.28 17.39 7.37
CA THR A 148 13.75 17.34 7.16
C THR A 148 14.40 16.11 7.79
N ALA A 149 13.66 15.37 8.61
CA ALA A 149 14.16 14.18 9.27
C ALA A 149 14.36 13.00 8.30
N LYS A 150 15.50 12.32 8.44
CA LYS A 150 15.78 11.08 7.69
C LYS A 150 14.92 9.93 8.23
N ALA A 151 14.13 9.31 7.35
CA ALA A 151 13.38 8.10 7.67
C ALA A 151 14.30 6.92 7.98
N THR A 152 13.86 6.05 8.91
CA THR A 152 14.60 4.84 9.29
C THR A 152 13.72 3.61 9.25
N HIS A 153 14.26 2.50 8.74
CA HIS A 153 13.53 1.22 8.67
C HIS A 153 13.15 0.68 10.06
N ASN A 154 13.99 0.92 11.07
CA ASN A 154 13.82 0.44 12.44
C ASN A 154 13.12 1.45 13.37
N GLY A 155 12.89 2.70 12.93
CA GLY A 155 12.28 3.75 13.73
C GLY A 155 13.17 4.32 14.84
N LEU A 156 14.46 3.98 14.85
CA LEU A 156 15.46 4.54 15.76
C LEU A 156 16.12 5.78 15.13
N LYS A 157 16.85 6.55 15.94
CA LYS A 157 17.58 7.73 15.45
C LYS A 157 18.63 7.26 14.41
N PRO A 158 18.72 7.91 13.24
CA PRO A 158 19.81 7.64 12.31
C PRO A 158 21.17 7.78 13.01
N ARG A 159 22.12 6.92 12.62
CA ARG A 159 23.54 7.13 12.95
C ARG A 159 24.11 8.13 11.94
N ASP A 160 24.90 9.07 12.44
CA ASP A 160 25.70 9.98 11.62
C ASP A 160 26.80 9.21 10.87
#